data_AF-A0A3P9DBD7-F1
#
_entry.id   AF-A0A3P9DBD7-F1
#
_cell.length_a   1.000
_cell.length_b   1.000
_cell.length_c   1.000
_cell.angle_alpha   90.00
_cell.angle_beta   90.00
_cell.angle_gamma   90.00
#
_symmetry.space_group_name_H-M   'P 1'
#
loop_
_entity.id
_entity.type
_entity.pdbx_description
1 polymer ?
#
loop_
_entity_poly.entity_id
_entity_poly.type
_entity_poly.pdbx_seq_one_letter_code
_entity_poly.pdbx_strand_id
1 'polypeptide(L)'
;MFTGLNKTVCFWSKSAPPPSVSTPLFHALAQSAPVDSDMSIPVIFLQEYLRHFYDDDLTTGSCDKKTKVQEMQRYFGLLPSGELTEETLAVMKKPRCGLSDVEQVGETVRWTKKRITLKAQKVFRRAWKLWSNVTPLKFRNRIMTVADIDIFFYNHNDSSPFDGRGGVLAHAFMPGLHIGGDVHFDSDEDWSINLFAVAIHEFGHALGLSHSSDSGAIMYPAYNFDPNYEPQLSFDDVKNIQKLYGVNPNFTSLTSKRPPPKTPTKCDPYLSFDAVTELHQEVLFFKDRFMWRKHPEFEETRVSLISSLWPDTVPANLDAVYENTWENVVVFFKGNQYWMLRQLKLEEGFPRSISTLGFPSRIKSVDAALHFRDEGYTVFFTGDECWRYEQRLMEGSPMSVEEQWPEIPTPIDAAVFYDGTYITFLLEPFKMSISHKKKFNPTKFTVHLH
;
A
#
# COMPACT_ATOMS: atom_id res chain seq x y z
N MET A 1 -17.15 -8.89 -42.28
CA MET A 1 -17.63 -8.62 -40.92
C MET A 1 -16.85 -9.51 -39.97
N PHE A 2 -15.74 -9.01 -39.42
CA PHE A 2 -15.02 -9.69 -38.34
C PHE A 2 -15.67 -9.30 -37.02
N THR A 3 -16.52 -10.17 -36.48
CA THR A 3 -16.94 -10.14 -35.09
C THR A 3 -16.10 -11.17 -34.34
N GLY A 4 -14.95 -10.75 -33.83
CA GLY A 4 -14.09 -11.54 -32.94
C GLY A 4 -14.08 -10.89 -31.57
N LEU A 5 -14.52 -11.63 -30.56
CA LEU A 5 -14.62 -11.20 -29.17
C LEU A 5 -13.28 -10.66 -28.65
N ASN A 6 -13.27 -9.39 -28.22
CA ASN A 6 -12.26 -8.84 -27.31
C ASN A 6 -12.29 -9.63 -26.00
N LYS A 7 -11.49 -10.69 -25.91
CA LYS A 7 -11.09 -11.23 -24.61
C LYS A 7 -9.91 -10.41 -24.13
N THR A 8 -10.18 -9.37 -23.36
CA THR A 8 -9.16 -8.64 -22.60
C THR A 8 -8.48 -9.62 -21.65
N VAL A 9 -7.23 -9.97 -21.92
CA VAL A 9 -6.43 -10.85 -21.05
C VAL A 9 -5.88 -10.02 -19.91
N CYS A 10 -6.15 -10.40 -18.67
CA CYS A 10 -5.61 -9.70 -17.51
C CYS A 10 -4.09 -9.89 -17.46
N PHE A 11 -3.33 -8.80 -17.32
CA PHE A 11 -1.85 -8.77 -17.23
C PHE A 11 -1.28 -9.82 -16.27
N TRP A 12 -2.05 -10.16 -15.25
CA TRP A 12 -1.65 -10.99 -14.14
C TRP A 12 -2.18 -12.44 -14.19
N SER A 13 -2.79 -12.83 -15.30
CA SER A 13 -3.22 -14.21 -15.52
C SER A 13 -2.02 -15.08 -15.88
N LYS A 14 -1.98 -16.34 -15.40
CA LYS A 14 -0.89 -17.27 -15.70
C LYS A 14 -0.79 -17.53 -17.21
N SER A 15 0.33 -17.18 -17.82
CA SER A 15 0.82 -17.86 -19.02
C SER A 15 1.46 -19.20 -18.58
N ALA A 16 1.28 -20.24 -19.41
CA ALA A 16 1.69 -21.61 -19.08
C ALA A 16 3.17 -21.69 -18.67
N PRO A 17 3.52 -22.53 -17.68
CA PRO A 17 4.91 -22.68 -17.25
C PRO A 17 5.77 -23.28 -18.38
N PRO A 18 6.99 -22.78 -18.63
CA PRO A 18 7.94 -23.47 -19.49
C PRO A 18 8.37 -24.81 -18.84
N PRO A 19 8.79 -25.80 -19.65
CA PRO A 19 9.12 -27.13 -19.15
C PRO A 19 10.28 -27.10 -18.16
N SER A 20 10.11 -27.81 -17.05
CA SER A 20 11.04 -27.92 -15.93
C SER A 20 12.43 -28.41 -16.35
N VAL A 21 13.47 -27.66 -15.99
CA VAL A 21 14.85 -28.14 -15.99
C VAL A 21 15.28 -28.32 -14.54
N SER A 22 15.63 -29.54 -14.17
CA SER A 22 16.16 -29.90 -12.86
C SER A 22 17.55 -29.28 -12.66
N THR A 23 17.73 -28.59 -11.54
CA THR A 23 19.06 -28.17 -11.04
C THR A 23 19.31 -28.78 -9.65
N PRO A 24 20.57 -29.12 -9.31
CA PRO A 24 20.86 -29.89 -8.10
C PRO A 24 20.91 -29.01 -6.85
N LEU A 25 20.44 -29.58 -5.74
CA LEU A 25 20.49 -29.04 -4.38
C LEU A 25 21.95 -28.85 -3.92
N PHE A 26 22.34 -27.62 -3.62
CA PHE A 26 23.49 -27.32 -2.76
C PHE A 26 22.99 -27.07 -1.33
N HIS A 27 23.40 -27.93 -0.39
CA HIS A 27 23.26 -27.67 1.04
C HIS A 27 24.31 -26.65 1.48
N ALA A 28 23.88 -25.48 1.92
CA ALA A 28 24.69 -24.58 2.72
C ALA A 28 24.44 -24.89 4.21
N LEU A 29 25.50 -25.32 4.91
CA LEU A 29 25.51 -25.52 6.36
C LEU A 29 25.48 -24.15 7.05
N ALA A 30 24.35 -23.80 7.67
CA ALA A 30 24.29 -22.69 8.61
C ALA A 30 24.86 -23.15 9.96
N GLN A 31 25.95 -22.53 10.41
CA GLN A 31 26.47 -22.68 11.77
C GLN A 31 25.59 -21.88 12.73
N SER A 32 25.15 -22.54 13.79
CA SER A 32 24.32 -21.99 14.86
C SER A 32 25.09 -20.98 15.71
N ALA A 33 24.63 -19.73 15.73
CA ALA A 33 24.97 -18.77 16.78
C ALA A 33 23.98 -18.89 17.96
N PRO A 34 24.36 -18.47 19.19
CA PRO A 34 23.59 -18.74 20.40
C PRO A 34 22.24 -18.02 20.40
N VAL A 35 21.21 -18.73 20.86
CA VAL A 35 19.87 -18.21 21.12
C VAL A 35 19.94 -17.31 22.35
N ASP A 36 19.88 -16.00 22.13
CA ASP A 36 19.82 -14.99 23.20
C ASP A 36 18.37 -14.59 23.50
N SER A 37 18.14 -14.19 24.74
CA SER A 37 16.85 -14.20 25.44
C SER A 37 15.87 -13.06 25.10
N ASP A 38 15.33 -13.01 23.87
CA ASP A 38 14.27 -12.04 23.49
C ASP A 38 13.20 -12.60 22.54
N MET A 39 12.83 -13.87 22.71
CA MET A 39 11.84 -14.55 21.85
C MET A 39 10.40 -14.49 22.42
N SER A 40 10.21 -13.89 23.60
CA SER A 40 8.91 -13.82 24.29
C SER A 40 8.05 -12.62 23.85
N ILE A 41 8.69 -11.48 23.53
CA ILE A 41 7.99 -10.23 23.16
C ILE A 41 7.18 -10.37 21.86
N PRO A 42 7.73 -10.95 20.76
CA PRO A 42 6.96 -11.09 19.52
C PRO A 42 5.75 -12.01 19.65
N VAL A 43 5.84 -13.02 20.52
CA VAL A 43 4.78 -14.02 20.71
C VAL A 43 3.62 -13.45 21.52
N ILE A 44 3.88 -12.68 22.58
CA ILE A 44 2.84 -12.02 23.38
C ILE A 44 2.14 -10.96 22.54
N PHE A 45 2.92 -10.11 21.84
CA PHE A 45 2.38 -9.10 20.94
C PHE A 45 1.44 -9.71 19.89
N LEU A 46 1.88 -10.79 19.22
CA LEU A 46 1.05 -11.46 18.23
C LEU A 46 -0.25 -12.00 18.82
N GLN A 47 -0.19 -12.60 20.00
CA GLN A 47 -1.38 -13.17 20.65
C GLN A 47 -2.40 -12.09 20.98
N GLU A 48 -1.98 -10.96 21.55
CA GLU A 48 -2.89 -9.85 21.82
C GLU A 48 -3.45 -9.24 20.53
N TYR A 49 -2.61 -9.10 19.50
CA TYR A 49 -3.03 -8.59 18.20
C TYR A 49 -4.13 -9.47 17.57
N LEU A 50 -3.92 -10.79 17.49
CA LEU A 50 -4.90 -11.70 16.89
C LEU A 50 -6.16 -11.84 17.74
N ARG A 51 -6.03 -11.84 19.08
CA ARG A 51 -7.16 -11.85 20.00
C ARG A 51 -8.04 -10.62 19.80
N HIS A 52 -7.43 -9.46 19.60
CA HIS A 52 -8.15 -8.19 19.50
C HIS A 52 -8.77 -7.95 18.12
N PHE A 53 -8.05 -8.28 17.04
CA PHE A 53 -8.47 -7.92 15.67
C PHE A 53 -9.02 -9.06 14.82
N TYR A 54 -8.80 -10.32 15.21
CA TYR A 54 -9.18 -11.51 14.43
C TYR A 54 -10.02 -12.51 15.23
N ASP A 55 -10.57 -12.06 16.36
CA ASP A 55 -11.40 -12.81 17.30
C ASP A 55 -10.81 -14.20 17.64
N ASP A 56 -9.48 -14.26 17.81
CA ASP A 56 -8.77 -15.51 18.12
C ASP A 56 -8.96 -15.86 19.61
N ASP A 57 -9.87 -16.81 19.88
CA ASP A 57 -10.09 -17.34 21.22
C ASP A 57 -8.94 -18.30 21.54
N LEU A 58 -7.92 -17.81 22.25
CA LEU A 58 -6.59 -18.39 22.54
C LEU A 58 -6.55 -19.83 23.12
N THR A 59 -7.69 -20.52 23.18
CA THR A 59 -7.85 -21.91 23.57
C THR A 59 -7.48 -22.92 22.47
N THR A 60 -7.33 -22.47 21.22
CA THR A 60 -7.04 -23.33 20.05
C THR A 60 -5.54 -23.39 19.72
N GLY A 61 -5.08 -24.56 19.25
CA GLY A 61 -3.65 -24.90 19.12
C GLY A 61 -2.85 -24.11 18.06
N SER A 62 -1.55 -24.40 17.95
CA SER A 62 -0.59 -23.70 17.06
C SER A 62 -0.97 -23.63 15.57
N CYS A 63 -1.81 -24.54 15.07
CA CYS A 63 -2.26 -24.55 13.67
C CYS A 63 -3.25 -23.41 13.38
N ASP A 64 -4.03 -23.00 14.38
CA ASP A 64 -5.00 -21.92 14.26
C ASP A 64 -4.29 -20.56 14.14
N LYS A 65 -3.28 -20.33 14.99
CA LYS A 65 -2.43 -19.13 14.96
C LYS A 65 -1.79 -18.88 13.60
N LYS A 66 -1.19 -19.91 12.98
CA LYS A 66 -0.58 -19.78 11.65
C LYS A 66 -1.63 -19.37 10.61
N THR A 67 -2.82 -19.94 10.68
CA THR A 67 -3.93 -19.63 9.76
C THR A 67 -4.41 -18.19 9.93
N LYS A 68 -4.52 -17.71 11.17
CA LYS A 68 -4.89 -16.32 11.49
C LYS A 68 -3.82 -15.31 11.05
N VAL A 69 -2.53 -15.62 11.22
CA VAL A 69 -1.44 -14.80 10.66
C VAL A 69 -1.54 -14.73 9.15
N GLN A 70 -1.81 -15.86 8.47
CA GLN A 70 -2.01 -15.85 7.02
C GLN A 70 -3.24 -15.04 6.60
N GLU A 71 -4.34 -15.11 7.36
CA GLU A 71 -5.54 -14.29 7.12
C GLU A 71 -5.21 -12.79 7.23
N MET A 72 -4.49 -12.41 8.28
CA MET A 72 -4.00 -11.05 8.47
C MET A 72 -3.07 -10.61 7.33
N GLN A 73 -2.09 -11.42 6.98
CA GLN A 73 -1.18 -11.14 5.87
C GLN A 73 -1.95 -10.95 4.56
N ARG A 74 -2.92 -11.82 4.26
CA ARG A 74 -3.81 -11.64 3.09
C ARG A 74 -4.58 -10.35 3.19
N TYR A 75 -5.15 -10.01 4.34
CA TYR A 75 -5.92 -8.78 4.52
C TYR A 75 -5.10 -7.53 4.16
N PHE A 76 -3.85 -7.48 4.62
CA PHE A 76 -2.95 -6.35 4.40
C PHE A 76 -2.11 -6.43 3.11
N GLY A 77 -2.34 -7.43 2.26
CA GLY A 77 -1.62 -7.60 0.99
C GLY A 77 -0.15 -8.01 1.15
N LEU A 78 0.19 -8.64 2.26
CA LEU A 78 1.47 -9.29 2.50
C LEU A 78 1.47 -10.73 1.97
N LEU A 79 2.68 -11.30 1.86
CA LEU A 79 2.86 -12.72 1.57
C LEU A 79 2.27 -13.57 2.70
N PRO A 80 1.30 -14.47 2.44
CA PRO A 80 0.64 -15.24 3.49
C PRO A 80 1.45 -16.49 3.88
N SER A 81 2.68 -16.28 4.37
CA SER A 81 3.56 -17.36 4.85
C SER A 81 3.10 -17.93 6.20
N GLY A 82 2.44 -17.12 7.02
CA GLY A 82 2.11 -17.40 8.41
C GLY A 82 3.28 -17.14 9.38
N GLU A 83 4.37 -16.55 8.90
CA GLU A 83 5.56 -16.21 9.69
C GLU A 83 5.57 -14.73 10.06
N LEU A 84 6.12 -14.39 11.24
CA LEU A 84 6.32 -13.01 11.67
C LEU A 84 7.58 -12.42 11.04
N THR A 85 7.50 -12.14 9.75
CA THR A 85 8.56 -11.41 9.03
C THR A 85 8.67 -9.97 9.52
N GLU A 86 9.79 -9.31 9.23
CA GLU A 86 9.98 -7.88 9.55
C GLU A 86 8.85 -7.02 8.96
N GLU A 87 8.42 -7.31 7.74
CA GLU A 87 7.30 -6.64 7.09
C GLU A 87 5.96 -6.90 7.78
N THR A 88 5.71 -8.14 8.22
CA THR A 88 4.49 -8.49 8.97
C THR A 88 4.42 -7.69 10.26
N LEU A 89 5.53 -7.62 11.00
CA LEU A 89 5.62 -6.83 12.22
C LEU A 89 5.51 -5.32 11.94
N ALA A 90 6.07 -4.84 10.83
CA ALA A 90 5.97 -3.43 10.44
C ALA A 90 4.51 -3.03 10.18
N VAL A 91 3.75 -3.86 9.48
CA VAL A 91 2.32 -3.64 9.25
C VAL A 91 1.51 -3.74 10.54
N MET A 92 1.75 -4.77 11.37
CA MET A 92 1.03 -4.94 12.66
C MET A 92 1.23 -3.76 13.62
N LYS A 93 2.38 -3.09 13.55
CA LYS A 93 2.72 -1.94 14.40
C LYS A 93 2.21 -0.61 13.85
N LYS A 94 1.57 -0.59 12.68
CA LYS A 94 1.03 0.66 12.14
C LYS A 94 -0.16 1.12 12.99
N PRO A 95 -0.26 2.45 13.22
CA PRO A 95 -1.42 3.00 13.88
C PRO A 95 -2.72 2.64 13.16
N ARG A 96 -3.72 2.19 13.91
CA ARG A 96 -4.95 1.62 13.36
C ARG A 96 -6.17 1.85 14.26
N CYS A 97 -7.34 1.56 13.72
CA CYS A 97 -8.59 1.49 14.46
C CYS A 97 -8.61 0.28 15.41
N GLY A 98 -9.26 0.46 16.57
CA GLY A 98 -9.41 -0.53 17.64
C GLY A 98 -10.51 -1.57 17.43
N LEU A 99 -11.25 -1.50 16.33
CA LEU A 99 -12.27 -2.50 16.01
C LEU A 99 -11.69 -3.73 15.30
N SER A 100 -12.39 -4.87 15.44
CA SER A 100 -12.04 -6.14 14.81
C SER A 100 -12.13 -6.07 13.28
N ASP A 101 -11.22 -6.77 12.58
CA ASP A 101 -11.17 -6.82 11.12
C ASP A 101 -12.11 -7.87 10.52
N VAL A 102 -12.59 -8.80 11.35
CA VAL A 102 -13.36 -9.98 10.93
C VAL A 102 -14.79 -9.97 11.45
N GLU A 103 -15.15 -9.05 12.35
CA GLU A 103 -16.48 -9.01 12.95
C GLU A 103 -17.55 -8.76 11.87
N GLN A 104 -18.40 -9.78 11.65
CA GLN A 104 -19.54 -9.67 10.75
C GLN A 104 -20.67 -8.96 11.48
N VAL A 105 -20.82 -7.66 11.24
CA VAL A 105 -21.96 -6.89 11.72
C VAL A 105 -23.24 -7.46 11.05
N GLY A 106 -23.97 -8.29 11.79
CA GLY A 106 -25.24 -8.88 11.39
C GLY A 106 -26.34 -7.82 11.31
N GLU A 107 -27.13 -7.87 10.22
CA GLU A 107 -28.13 -6.86 9.81
C GLU A 107 -27.59 -5.42 9.68
N THR A 108 -28.11 -4.63 8.73
CA THR A 108 -27.62 -3.27 8.48
C THR A 108 -27.86 -2.35 9.69
N VAL A 109 -26.88 -2.25 10.58
CA VAL A 109 -26.88 -1.32 11.71
C VAL A 109 -26.74 0.10 11.18
N ARG A 110 -27.80 0.91 11.29
CA ARG A 110 -27.82 2.29 10.77
C ARG A 110 -28.74 3.17 11.60
N TRP A 111 -28.52 4.47 11.53
CA TRP A 111 -29.47 5.44 12.08
C TRP A 111 -30.77 5.45 11.28
N THR A 112 -31.90 5.31 11.96
CA THR A 112 -33.24 5.44 11.33
C THR A 112 -33.60 6.90 11.02
N LYS A 113 -33.00 7.83 11.76
CA LYS A 113 -33.17 9.28 11.57
C LYS A 113 -32.13 9.84 10.60
N LYS A 114 -32.54 10.85 9.82
CA LYS A 114 -31.64 11.58 8.90
C LYS A 114 -30.94 12.79 9.54
N ARG A 115 -31.34 13.16 10.76
CA ARG A 115 -30.76 14.29 11.52
C ARG A 115 -30.03 13.71 12.71
N ILE A 116 -28.71 13.78 12.67
CA ILE A 116 -27.82 13.22 13.70
C ILE A 116 -27.19 14.40 14.46
N THR A 117 -27.16 14.30 15.78
CA THR A 117 -26.67 15.33 16.70
C THR A 117 -25.37 14.93 17.37
N LEU A 118 -24.52 15.92 17.67
CA LEU A 118 -23.12 15.71 18.04
C LEU A 118 -22.49 16.92 18.72
N LYS A 119 -21.45 16.70 19.53
CA LYS A 119 -20.66 17.78 20.16
C LYS A 119 -19.55 18.26 19.23
N ALA A 120 -19.56 19.54 18.87
CA ALA A 120 -18.71 20.03 17.78
C ALA A 120 -17.40 20.73 18.20
N GLN A 121 -16.30 20.20 17.69
CA GLN A 121 -15.06 20.94 17.40
C GLN A 121 -14.96 21.25 15.90
N LYS A 122 -14.10 22.20 15.50
CA LYS A 122 -13.94 22.63 14.10
C LYS A 122 -13.51 21.48 13.18
N VAL A 123 -12.59 20.63 13.64
CA VAL A 123 -12.06 19.47 12.88
C VAL A 123 -13.18 18.49 12.55
N PHE A 124 -14.00 18.14 13.54
CA PHE A 124 -15.14 17.23 13.37
C PHE A 124 -16.14 17.77 12.36
N ARG A 125 -16.48 19.06 12.38
CA ARG A 125 -17.36 19.64 11.35
C ARG A 125 -16.86 19.42 9.92
N ARG A 126 -15.54 19.46 9.70
CA ARG A 126 -14.95 19.20 8.38
C ARG A 126 -15.10 17.72 8.01
N ALA A 127 -14.83 16.81 8.95
CA ALA A 127 -14.92 15.37 8.70
C ALA A 127 -16.34 14.93 8.33
N TRP A 128 -17.35 15.44 9.03
CA TRP A 128 -18.74 15.01 8.84
C TRP A 128 -19.33 15.62 7.58
N LYS A 129 -18.75 16.76 7.15
CA LYS A 129 -19.07 17.36 5.87
C LYS A 129 -18.80 16.39 4.74
N LEU A 130 -17.72 15.61 4.79
CA LEU A 130 -17.42 14.59 3.77
C LEU A 130 -18.55 13.57 3.67
N TRP A 131 -19.00 13.01 4.80
CA TRP A 131 -20.12 12.07 4.84
C TRP A 131 -21.46 12.69 4.41
N SER A 132 -21.74 13.94 4.80
CA SER A 132 -22.99 14.64 4.42
C SER A 132 -23.02 15.08 2.95
N ASN A 133 -21.86 15.26 2.31
CA ASN A 133 -21.78 15.62 0.89
C ASN A 133 -22.27 14.46 0.00
N VAL A 134 -22.12 13.22 0.48
CA VAL A 134 -22.42 12.01 -0.30
C VAL A 134 -23.71 11.31 0.15
N THR A 135 -24.28 11.70 1.29
CA THR A 135 -25.54 11.16 1.84
C THR A 135 -26.59 12.25 2.10
N PRO A 136 -27.88 11.92 2.26
CA PRO A 136 -28.90 12.89 2.68
C PRO A 136 -28.87 13.20 4.19
N LEU A 137 -27.87 12.72 4.94
CA LEU A 137 -27.73 12.96 6.37
C LEU A 137 -27.45 14.43 6.67
N LYS A 138 -28.01 14.91 7.78
CA LYS A 138 -27.83 16.27 8.28
C LYS A 138 -27.28 16.23 9.70
N PHE A 139 -26.13 16.85 9.88
CA PHE A 139 -25.44 16.91 11.16
C PHE A 139 -25.72 18.23 11.87
N ARG A 140 -26.06 18.16 13.16
CA ARG A 140 -26.32 19.33 14.00
C ARG A 140 -25.48 19.30 15.27
N ASN A 141 -24.75 20.38 15.51
CA ASN A 141 -24.08 20.59 16.78
C ASN A 141 -25.10 20.68 17.92
N ARG A 142 -24.88 19.93 19.00
CA ARG A 142 -25.60 20.04 20.28
C ARG A 142 -24.59 20.16 21.41
N ILE A 143 -24.82 21.14 22.29
CA ILE A 143 -23.87 21.53 23.35
C ILE A 143 -24.31 21.03 24.75
N MET A 144 -25.61 20.81 25.00
CA MET A 144 -26.15 20.73 26.38
C MET A 144 -26.92 19.45 26.75
N THR A 145 -27.10 18.48 25.85
CA THR A 145 -27.80 17.20 26.14
C THR A 145 -27.03 16.03 25.54
N VAL A 146 -27.40 14.80 25.93
CA VAL A 146 -26.97 13.57 25.23
C VAL A 146 -27.17 13.76 23.73
N ALA A 147 -26.09 13.57 22.97
CA ALA A 147 -26.07 13.61 21.53
C ALA A 147 -26.28 12.20 20.97
N ASP A 148 -26.40 12.09 19.65
CA ASP A 148 -26.47 10.77 19.02
C ASP A 148 -25.09 10.14 18.85
N ILE A 149 -24.07 11.01 18.80
CA ILE A 149 -22.66 10.66 18.74
C ILE A 149 -21.96 11.62 19.70
N ASP A 150 -21.56 11.12 20.85
CA ASP A 150 -20.64 11.82 21.74
C ASP A 150 -19.18 11.49 21.38
N ILE A 151 -18.29 12.44 21.67
CA ILE A 151 -16.87 12.34 21.33
C ILE A 151 -16.06 12.51 22.60
N PHE A 152 -15.14 11.59 22.81
CA PHE A 152 -14.39 11.46 24.04
C PHE A 152 -12.89 11.31 23.78
N PHE A 153 -12.08 11.96 24.63
CA PHE A 153 -10.62 11.84 24.67
C PHE A 153 -10.24 11.40 26.08
N TYR A 154 -10.28 10.10 26.33
CA TYR A 154 -9.81 9.55 27.60
C TYR A 154 -9.60 8.03 27.48
N ASN A 155 -8.64 7.55 28.28
CA ASN A 155 -8.54 6.12 28.55
C ASN A 155 -9.74 5.68 29.41
N HIS A 156 -10.41 4.61 28.99
CA HIS A 156 -11.75 4.29 29.43
C HIS A 156 -11.89 2.81 29.79
N ASN A 157 -12.95 2.49 30.53
CA ASN A 157 -13.18 1.17 31.10
C ASN A 157 -14.28 0.43 30.34
N ASP A 158 -14.27 0.52 29.01
CA ASP A 158 -15.09 -0.36 28.16
C ASP A 158 -14.31 -1.65 27.83
N SER A 159 -14.89 -2.52 27.00
CA SER A 159 -14.28 -3.80 26.62
C SER A 159 -13.11 -3.66 25.63
N SER A 160 -12.73 -2.45 25.25
CA SER A 160 -11.74 -2.13 24.20
C SER A 160 -10.70 -1.12 24.72
N PRO A 161 -9.81 -1.53 25.65
CA PRO A 161 -8.82 -0.62 26.23
C PRO A 161 -7.78 -0.17 25.21
N PHE A 162 -7.35 1.09 25.30
CA PHE A 162 -6.23 1.62 24.52
C PHE A 162 -4.87 1.13 25.03
N ASP A 163 -3.87 1.11 24.15
CA ASP A 163 -2.52 0.58 24.37
C ASP A 163 -1.45 1.67 24.62
N GLY A 164 -1.87 2.93 24.75
CA GLY A 164 -1.00 4.08 24.91
C GLY A 164 -0.49 4.58 23.56
N ARG A 165 0.68 5.23 23.53
CA ARG A 165 1.19 5.85 22.29
C ARG A 165 1.46 4.85 21.17
N GLY A 166 0.90 5.11 19.99
CA GLY A 166 0.95 4.28 18.79
C GLY A 166 -0.25 3.34 18.71
N GLY A 167 -0.09 2.22 18.00
CA GLY A 167 -1.05 1.12 18.08
C GLY A 167 -2.50 1.51 17.76
N VAL A 168 -3.39 1.42 18.75
CA VAL A 168 -4.81 1.74 18.62
C VAL A 168 -5.05 3.22 18.94
N LEU A 169 -5.36 4.02 17.92
CA LEU A 169 -5.56 5.46 18.14
C LEU A 169 -6.98 5.83 18.56
N ALA A 170 -7.97 5.08 18.07
CA ALA A 170 -9.37 5.38 18.29
C ALA A 170 -10.25 4.16 17.99
N HIS A 171 -11.48 4.22 18.46
CA HIS A 171 -12.56 3.36 18.00
C HIS A 171 -13.89 4.09 18.09
N ALA A 172 -14.91 3.50 17.47
CA ALA A 172 -16.27 3.99 17.56
C ALA A 172 -17.29 2.87 17.63
N PHE A 173 -18.38 3.10 18.34
CA PHE A 173 -19.49 2.17 18.39
C PHE A 173 -20.40 2.32 17.18
N MET A 174 -20.92 1.19 16.70
CA MET A 174 -21.95 1.17 15.67
C MET A 174 -23.23 1.92 16.13
N PRO A 175 -24.06 2.41 15.19
CA PRO A 175 -25.31 3.11 15.51
C PRO A 175 -26.20 2.35 16.49
N GLY A 176 -26.63 3.00 17.57
CA GLY A 176 -27.42 2.33 18.60
C GLY A 176 -28.00 3.26 19.66
N LEU A 177 -28.53 2.65 20.72
CA LEU A 177 -28.93 3.39 21.93
C LEU A 177 -27.72 3.52 22.87
N HIS A 178 -27.81 4.44 23.83
CA HIS A 178 -26.78 4.68 24.84
C HIS A 178 -25.44 5.07 24.20
N ILE A 179 -24.42 4.22 24.31
CA ILE A 179 -23.08 4.44 23.75
C ILE A 179 -23.01 4.22 22.24
N GLY A 180 -24.08 3.70 21.63
CA GLY A 180 -24.10 3.42 20.19
C GLY A 180 -23.92 4.69 19.36
N GLY A 181 -22.85 4.75 18.58
CA GLY A 181 -22.43 5.92 17.82
C GLY A 181 -21.31 6.72 18.46
N ASP A 182 -21.00 6.51 19.74
CA ASP A 182 -19.95 7.27 20.41
C ASP A 182 -18.57 6.95 19.84
N VAL A 183 -17.71 7.98 19.82
CA VAL A 183 -16.35 7.91 19.28
C VAL A 183 -15.35 8.20 20.39
N HIS A 184 -14.41 7.29 20.58
CA HIS A 184 -13.35 7.39 21.58
C HIS A 184 -12.01 7.57 20.88
N PHE A 185 -11.26 8.58 21.30
CA PHE A 185 -9.89 8.86 20.87
C PHE A 185 -8.96 8.61 22.05
N ASP A 186 -7.83 7.94 21.81
CA ASP A 186 -6.82 7.72 22.85
C ASP A 186 -6.22 9.06 23.31
N SER A 187 -6.31 9.35 24.61
CA SER A 187 -5.76 10.58 25.20
C SER A 187 -4.23 10.61 25.24
N ASP A 188 -3.55 9.48 25.08
CA ASP A 188 -2.09 9.40 25.13
C ASP A 188 -1.41 9.86 23.82
N GLU A 189 -2.20 10.02 22.76
CA GLU A 189 -1.78 10.43 21.41
C GLU A 189 -1.57 11.94 21.22
N ASP A 190 -0.69 12.29 20.26
CA ASP A 190 -0.56 13.67 19.78
C ASP A 190 -1.52 13.94 18.60
N TRP A 191 -2.68 14.50 18.94
CA TRP A 191 -3.76 14.78 18.00
C TRP A 191 -3.54 16.00 17.09
N SER A 192 -2.41 16.69 17.17
CA SER A 192 -2.17 17.94 16.44
C SER A 192 -2.19 17.76 14.91
N ILE A 193 -1.81 16.58 14.40
CA ILE A 193 -1.64 16.33 12.96
C ILE A 193 -2.67 15.33 12.40
N ASN A 194 -3.02 14.29 13.18
CA ASN A 194 -3.71 13.11 12.64
C ASN A 194 -5.22 13.05 12.94
N LEU A 195 -5.73 13.93 13.81
CA LEU A 195 -7.13 13.90 14.26
C LEU A 195 -8.14 13.95 13.11
N PHE A 196 -7.83 14.68 12.03
CA PHE A 196 -8.76 14.80 10.92
C PHE A 196 -8.97 13.46 10.19
N ALA A 197 -7.90 12.72 9.89
CA ALA A 197 -7.98 11.45 9.17
C ALA A 197 -8.69 10.38 10.03
N VAL A 198 -8.24 10.22 11.27
CA VAL A 198 -8.81 9.27 12.24
C VAL A 198 -10.29 9.56 12.46
N ALA A 199 -10.67 10.82 12.67
CA ALA A 199 -12.06 11.16 12.92
C ALA A 199 -12.98 10.83 11.73
N ILE A 200 -12.54 11.02 10.46
CA ILE A 200 -13.38 10.65 9.31
C ILE A 200 -13.70 9.15 9.33
N HIS A 201 -12.68 8.32 9.62
CA HIS A 201 -12.82 6.87 9.75
C HIS A 201 -13.79 6.49 10.87
N GLU A 202 -13.57 7.00 12.08
CA GLU A 202 -14.42 6.68 13.23
C GLU A 202 -15.87 7.12 13.03
N PHE A 203 -16.11 8.24 12.34
CA PHE A 203 -17.49 8.63 12.00
C PHE A 203 -18.12 7.69 10.98
N GLY A 204 -17.35 7.00 10.15
CA GLY A 204 -17.89 5.94 9.29
C GLY A 204 -18.47 4.79 10.13
N HIS A 205 -17.75 4.35 11.17
CA HIS A 205 -18.25 3.37 12.16
C HIS A 205 -19.47 3.88 12.92
N ALA A 206 -19.43 5.11 13.43
CA ALA A 206 -20.57 5.74 14.09
C ALA A 206 -21.79 5.91 13.16
N LEU A 207 -21.60 5.79 11.84
CA LEU A 207 -22.66 5.76 10.83
C LEU A 207 -23.02 4.34 10.37
N GLY A 208 -22.35 3.30 10.84
CA GLY A 208 -22.68 1.90 10.57
C GLY A 208 -21.86 1.24 9.47
N LEU A 209 -20.71 1.80 9.09
CA LEU A 209 -19.77 1.13 8.20
C LEU A 209 -18.84 0.23 9.01
N SER A 210 -18.54 -0.95 8.48
CA SER A 210 -17.44 -1.80 8.93
C SER A 210 -16.13 -1.41 8.23
N HIS A 211 -15.02 -2.02 8.65
CA HIS A 211 -13.76 -1.89 7.92
C HIS A 211 -13.91 -2.35 6.46
N SER A 212 -13.29 -1.61 5.55
CA SER A 212 -13.17 -2.00 4.15
C SER A 212 -11.86 -2.76 3.93
N SER A 213 -11.89 -3.78 3.08
CA SER A 213 -10.68 -4.45 2.60
C SER A 213 -9.97 -3.70 1.46
N ASP A 214 -10.57 -2.60 0.98
CA ASP A 214 -9.94 -1.71 0.01
C ASP A 214 -8.92 -0.80 0.71
N SER A 215 -7.63 -1.00 0.41
CA SER A 215 -6.53 -0.21 0.99
C SER A 215 -6.57 1.28 0.64
N GLY A 216 -7.33 1.68 -0.39
CA GLY A 216 -7.56 3.09 -0.72
C GLY A 216 -8.74 3.74 0.01
N ALA A 217 -9.51 2.98 0.79
CA ALA A 217 -10.67 3.47 1.52
C ALA A 217 -10.29 4.17 2.82
N ILE A 218 -11.06 5.19 3.21
CA ILE A 218 -10.95 5.77 4.55
C ILE A 218 -11.32 4.74 5.60
N MET A 219 -12.27 3.85 5.32
CA MET A 219 -12.64 2.75 6.22
C MET A 219 -11.62 1.60 6.26
N TYR A 220 -10.43 1.72 5.67
CA TYR A 220 -9.37 0.74 5.85
C TYR A 220 -8.84 0.78 7.31
N PRO A 221 -8.59 -0.35 7.99
CA PRO A 221 -8.30 -0.37 9.43
C PRO A 221 -7.03 0.39 9.84
N ALA A 222 -5.97 0.29 9.04
CA ALA A 222 -4.72 1.00 9.29
C ALA A 222 -4.83 2.44 8.75
N TYR A 223 -4.53 3.43 9.59
CA TYR A 223 -4.66 4.82 9.18
C TYR A 223 -3.55 5.22 8.20
N ASN A 224 -3.91 6.08 7.25
CA ASN A 224 -2.97 6.67 6.31
C ASN A 224 -2.68 8.13 6.68
N PHE A 225 -1.43 8.42 7.04
CA PHE A 225 -0.96 9.75 7.44
C PHE A 225 -0.03 10.41 6.42
N ASP A 226 -0.12 10.02 5.14
CA ASP A 226 0.61 10.68 4.06
C ASP A 226 0.38 12.22 4.12
N PRO A 227 1.42 13.01 4.45
CA PRO A 227 1.29 14.44 4.66
C PRO A 227 0.95 15.21 3.37
N ASN A 228 1.18 14.59 2.21
CA ASN A 228 0.89 15.17 0.90
C ASN A 228 -0.51 14.78 0.39
N TYR A 229 -1.22 13.92 1.12
CA TYR A 229 -2.55 13.48 0.76
C TYR A 229 -3.61 14.09 1.66
N GLU A 230 -4.56 14.82 1.06
CA GLU A 230 -5.75 15.26 1.78
C GLU A 230 -6.75 14.09 1.88
N PRO A 231 -7.14 13.65 3.11
CA PRO A 231 -8.11 12.58 3.30
C PRO A 231 -9.44 12.87 2.59
N GLN A 232 -9.86 11.92 1.74
CA GLN A 232 -11.08 11.98 0.94
C GLN A 232 -11.74 10.59 0.92
N LEU A 233 -13.08 10.57 0.89
CA LEU A 233 -13.84 9.33 0.80
C LEU A 233 -13.57 8.65 -0.54
N SER A 234 -13.16 7.39 -0.51
CA SER A 234 -12.98 6.57 -1.70
C SER A 234 -14.32 6.23 -2.35
N PHE A 235 -14.25 5.69 -3.58
CA PHE A 235 -15.41 5.14 -4.23
C PHE A 235 -16.10 4.06 -3.40
N ASP A 236 -15.34 3.22 -2.69
CA ASP A 236 -15.89 2.17 -1.83
C ASP A 236 -16.61 2.74 -0.61
N ASP A 237 -15.99 3.74 0.07
CA ASP A 237 -16.61 4.45 1.20
C ASP A 237 -17.97 5.04 0.80
N VAL A 238 -17.99 5.74 -0.34
CA VAL A 238 -19.19 6.41 -0.86
C VAL A 238 -20.27 5.40 -1.24
N LYS A 239 -19.88 4.32 -1.92
CA LYS A 239 -20.81 3.25 -2.31
C LYS A 239 -21.45 2.60 -1.08
N ASN A 240 -20.64 2.29 -0.06
CA ASN A 240 -21.10 1.58 1.13
C ASN A 240 -22.00 2.47 2.00
N ILE A 241 -21.64 3.75 2.19
CA ILE A 241 -22.49 4.67 2.98
C ILE A 241 -23.81 5.00 2.26
N GLN A 242 -23.79 5.11 0.93
CA GLN A 242 -25.00 5.34 0.14
C GLN A 242 -25.92 4.12 0.13
N LYS A 243 -25.40 2.90 0.28
CA LYS A 243 -26.21 1.70 0.50
C LYS A 243 -27.06 1.79 1.78
N LEU A 244 -26.53 2.44 2.83
CA LEU A 244 -27.22 2.60 4.11
C LEU A 244 -28.22 3.77 4.13
N TYR A 245 -27.85 4.91 3.53
CA TYR A 245 -28.58 6.17 3.70
C TYR A 245 -29.16 6.77 2.41
N GLY A 246 -28.80 6.23 1.25
CA GLY A 246 -29.12 6.77 -0.06
C GLY A 246 -28.18 7.90 -0.50
N VAL A 247 -28.41 8.37 -1.71
CA VAL A 247 -27.58 9.39 -2.38
C VAL A 247 -28.05 10.80 -2.01
N ASN A 248 -27.11 11.72 -1.76
CA ASN A 248 -27.43 13.14 -1.66
C ASN A 248 -27.89 13.68 -3.04
N PRO A 249 -29.03 14.36 -3.17
CA PRO A 249 -29.47 14.94 -4.46
C PRO A 249 -28.43 15.86 -5.13
N ASN A 250 -27.57 16.53 -4.35
CA ASN A 250 -26.52 17.39 -4.87
C ASN A 250 -25.23 16.64 -5.24
N PHE A 251 -25.15 15.34 -4.95
CA PHE A 251 -23.95 14.53 -5.16
C PHE A 251 -23.53 14.49 -6.63
N THR A 252 -24.47 14.35 -7.57
CA THR A 252 -24.17 14.28 -9.02
C THR A 252 -23.44 15.53 -9.53
N SER A 253 -23.75 16.71 -8.97
CA SER A 253 -23.03 17.94 -9.31
C SER A 253 -21.65 18.04 -8.65
N LEU A 254 -21.42 17.34 -7.55
CA LEU A 254 -20.13 17.29 -6.87
C LEU A 254 -19.19 16.29 -7.55
N THR A 255 -19.69 15.11 -7.91
CA THR A 255 -18.92 14.06 -8.57
C THR A 255 -18.50 14.40 -9.98
N SER A 256 -19.30 15.17 -10.72
CA SER A 256 -18.91 15.63 -12.05
C SER A 256 -17.67 16.54 -12.03
N LYS A 257 -17.42 17.23 -10.91
CA LYS A 257 -16.24 18.08 -10.73
C LYS A 257 -15.05 17.30 -10.15
N ARG A 258 -15.31 16.43 -9.19
CA ARG A 258 -14.29 15.60 -8.52
C ARG A 258 -14.91 14.24 -8.16
N PRO A 259 -14.74 13.23 -9.01
CA PRO A 259 -15.23 11.89 -8.70
C PRO A 259 -14.46 11.33 -7.49
N PRO A 260 -15.09 10.48 -6.66
CA PRO A 260 -14.39 9.78 -5.58
C PRO A 260 -13.20 8.98 -6.15
N PRO A 261 -12.01 9.04 -5.50
CA PRO A 261 -10.85 8.28 -5.94
C PRO A 261 -11.15 6.79 -5.90
N LYS A 262 -10.62 6.06 -6.88
CA LYS A 262 -10.74 4.61 -6.98
C LYS A 262 -9.36 4.00 -6.81
N THR A 263 -9.30 2.93 -6.04
CA THR A 263 -8.13 2.06 -6.01
C THR A 263 -7.96 1.41 -7.40
N PRO A 264 -6.77 1.46 -8.00
CA PRO A 264 -6.55 0.90 -9.32
C PRO A 264 -6.87 -0.60 -9.35
N THR A 265 -7.48 -1.04 -10.44
CA THR A 265 -7.89 -2.44 -10.60
C THR A 265 -6.85 -3.22 -11.39
N LYS A 266 -6.46 -4.36 -10.84
CA LYS A 266 -5.44 -5.28 -11.38
C LYS A 266 -5.62 -5.61 -12.87
N CYS A 267 -6.86 -5.76 -13.33
CA CYS A 267 -7.19 -6.17 -14.70
C CYS A 267 -7.76 -5.04 -15.55
N ASP A 268 -7.50 -3.77 -15.21
CA ASP A 268 -7.82 -2.65 -16.11
C ASP A 268 -6.93 -2.75 -17.36
N PRO A 269 -7.49 -2.81 -18.59
CA PRO A 269 -6.71 -2.81 -19.83
C PRO A 269 -5.83 -1.58 -20.02
N TYR A 270 -6.13 -0.48 -19.31
CA TYR A 270 -5.34 0.75 -19.37
C TYR A 270 -4.45 0.93 -18.14
N LEU A 271 -4.28 -0.12 -17.32
CA LEU A 271 -3.38 -0.05 -16.18
C LEU A 271 -1.94 0.10 -16.64
N SER A 272 -1.30 1.16 -16.15
CA SER A 272 0.13 1.39 -16.25
C SER A 272 0.76 1.40 -14.87
N PHE A 273 2.09 1.41 -14.84
CA PHE A 273 2.86 1.45 -13.61
C PHE A 273 3.85 2.60 -13.67
N ASP A 274 3.94 3.34 -12.57
CA ASP A 274 4.89 4.45 -12.47
C ASP A 274 6.31 3.94 -12.16
N ALA A 275 6.42 2.77 -11.54
CA ALA A 275 7.70 2.08 -11.34
C ALA A 275 7.48 0.59 -11.12
N VAL A 276 8.48 -0.22 -11.46
CA VAL A 276 8.50 -1.67 -11.18
C VAL A 276 9.89 -2.06 -10.73
N THR A 277 9.98 -2.89 -9.70
CA THR A 277 11.28 -3.39 -9.24
C THR A 277 11.21 -4.83 -8.74
N GLU A 278 12.34 -5.52 -8.80
CA GLU A 278 12.53 -6.79 -8.09
C GLU A 278 12.90 -6.46 -6.64
N LEU A 279 12.27 -7.14 -5.68
CA LEU A 279 12.63 -7.08 -4.27
C LEU A 279 12.74 -8.52 -3.77
N HIS A 280 13.96 -8.96 -3.48
CA HIS A 280 14.23 -10.36 -3.11
C HIS A 280 13.70 -11.37 -4.16
N GLN A 281 12.59 -12.07 -3.87
CA GLN A 281 11.95 -13.05 -4.77
C GLN A 281 10.61 -12.55 -5.33
N GLU A 282 10.29 -11.28 -5.11
CA GLU A 282 9.05 -10.65 -5.56
C GLU A 282 9.31 -9.60 -6.62
N VAL A 283 8.26 -9.31 -7.39
CA VAL A 283 8.19 -8.11 -8.22
C VAL A 283 7.16 -7.17 -7.64
N LEU A 284 7.59 -5.94 -7.35
CA LEU A 284 6.76 -4.87 -6.87
C LEU A 284 6.39 -3.96 -8.04
N PHE A 285 5.11 -3.66 -8.16
CA PHE A 285 4.55 -2.76 -9.15
C PHE A 285 3.95 -1.57 -8.43
N PHE A 286 4.31 -0.34 -8.82
CA PHE A 286 3.86 0.89 -8.17
C PHE A 286 2.94 1.67 -9.12
N LYS A 287 1.83 2.18 -8.59
CA LYS A 287 0.94 3.10 -9.31
C LYS A 287 0.27 4.08 -8.36
N ASP A 288 0.38 5.37 -8.65
CA ASP A 288 -0.09 6.47 -7.84
C ASP A 288 0.41 6.30 -6.39
N ARG A 289 -0.48 6.01 -5.44
CA ARG A 289 -0.16 5.78 -4.02
C ARG A 289 -0.17 4.31 -3.62
N PHE A 290 -0.33 3.43 -4.61
CA PHE A 290 -0.57 2.01 -4.44
C PHE A 290 0.60 1.17 -4.94
N MET A 291 0.66 -0.06 -4.44
CA MET A 291 1.57 -1.07 -4.93
C MET A 291 0.91 -2.46 -4.98
N TRP A 292 1.41 -3.30 -5.87
CA TRP A 292 1.15 -4.74 -5.90
C TRP A 292 2.45 -5.50 -5.71
N ARG A 293 2.36 -6.62 -5.00
CA ARG A 293 3.47 -7.53 -4.76
C ARG A 293 3.16 -8.86 -5.42
N LYS A 294 3.98 -9.26 -6.39
CA LYS A 294 3.84 -10.54 -7.07
C LYS A 294 4.96 -11.47 -6.66
N HIS A 295 4.58 -12.52 -5.95
CA HIS A 295 5.45 -13.66 -5.68
C HIS A 295 5.17 -14.79 -6.71
N PRO A 296 6.20 -15.52 -7.17
CA PRO A 296 6.03 -16.66 -8.09
C PRO A 296 5.14 -17.77 -7.51
N GLU A 297 5.32 -18.10 -6.24
CA GLU A 297 4.61 -19.20 -5.57
C GLU A 297 3.16 -18.86 -5.17
N PHE A 298 2.79 -17.58 -5.11
CA PHE A 298 1.46 -17.15 -4.65
C PHE A 298 0.65 -16.58 -5.81
N GLU A 299 -0.53 -17.14 -6.06
CA GLU A 299 -1.40 -16.70 -7.15
C GLU A 299 -2.08 -15.35 -6.86
N GLU A 300 -2.48 -15.14 -5.61
CA GLU A 300 -3.18 -13.92 -5.20
C GLU A 300 -2.23 -12.72 -5.21
N THR A 301 -2.70 -11.60 -5.76
CA THR A 301 -1.96 -10.33 -5.77
C THR A 301 -2.96 -9.28 -5.32
N ARG A 302 -2.71 -8.69 -4.15
CA ARG A 302 -3.55 -7.63 -3.60
C ARG A 302 -2.86 -6.29 -3.76
N VAL A 303 -3.70 -5.26 -3.82
CA VAL A 303 -3.27 -3.87 -3.85
C VAL A 303 -3.16 -3.36 -2.42
N SER A 304 -2.04 -2.76 -2.07
CA SER A 304 -1.82 -2.07 -0.80
C SER A 304 -1.33 -0.65 -1.06
N LEU A 305 -1.37 0.21 -0.04
CA LEU A 305 -0.74 1.51 -0.16
C LEU A 305 0.79 1.34 -0.08
N ILE A 306 1.53 2.22 -0.74
CA ILE A 306 2.99 2.32 -0.54
C ILE A 306 3.27 2.56 0.95
N SER A 307 2.51 3.48 1.55
CA SER A 307 2.56 3.77 2.98
C SER A 307 2.04 2.65 3.86
N SER A 308 1.54 1.51 3.35
CA SER A 308 1.22 0.35 4.20
C SER A 308 2.46 -0.39 4.67
N LEU A 309 3.56 -0.34 3.91
CA LEU A 309 4.82 -1.00 4.28
C LEU A 309 5.95 -0.01 4.50
N TRP A 310 6.04 0.99 3.63
CA TRP A 310 7.11 1.96 3.64
C TRP A 310 6.75 3.15 4.55
N PRO A 311 7.76 3.87 5.10
CA PRO A 311 7.52 5.08 5.88
C PRO A 311 6.79 6.16 5.08
N ASP A 312 5.97 6.98 5.74
CA ASP A 312 5.19 8.07 5.12
C ASP A 312 6.07 9.17 4.48
N THR A 313 7.39 9.12 4.71
CA THR A 313 8.38 9.97 4.03
C THR A 313 8.62 9.58 2.57
N VAL A 314 8.31 8.35 2.18
CA VAL A 314 8.39 7.89 0.78
C VAL A 314 7.18 8.47 0.03
N PRO A 315 7.41 9.28 -1.02
CA PRO A 315 6.31 9.94 -1.71
C PRO A 315 5.53 8.94 -2.58
N ALA A 316 4.30 9.32 -2.89
CA ALA A 316 3.53 8.66 -3.94
C ALA A 316 3.90 9.16 -5.35
N ASN A 317 3.34 8.48 -6.35
CA ASN A 317 3.53 8.70 -7.79
C ASN A 317 5.01 8.61 -8.16
N LEU A 318 5.69 7.55 -7.73
CA LEU A 318 7.14 7.38 -7.88
C LEU A 318 7.54 7.41 -9.36
N ASP A 319 8.73 7.92 -9.69
CA ASP A 319 9.20 7.91 -11.08
C ASP A 319 10.07 6.68 -11.38
N ALA A 320 10.79 6.15 -10.39
CA ALA A 320 11.55 4.91 -10.53
C ALA A 320 11.85 4.28 -9.17
N VAL A 321 12.05 2.96 -9.12
CA VAL A 321 12.46 2.23 -7.92
C VAL A 321 13.45 1.13 -8.31
N TYR A 322 14.51 0.95 -7.54
CA TYR A 322 15.35 -0.25 -7.66
C TYR A 322 15.86 -0.76 -6.30
N GLU A 323 15.99 -2.09 -6.18
CA GLU A 323 16.75 -2.73 -5.11
C GLU A 323 18.23 -2.81 -5.50
N ASN A 324 19.12 -2.27 -4.67
CA ASN A 324 20.56 -2.56 -4.72
C ASN A 324 20.84 -3.71 -3.75
N THR A 325 21.01 -4.91 -4.27
CA THR A 325 21.20 -6.12 -3.46
C THR A 325 22.56 -6.18 -2.77
N TRP A 326 23.58 -5.51 -3.33
CA TRP A 326 24.93 -5.50 -2.76
C TRP A 326 25.02 -4.57 -1.55
N GLU A 327 24.35 -3.43 -1.63
CA GLU A 327 24.25 -2.50 -0.49
C GLU A 327 23.08 -2.83 0.43
N ASN A 328 22.21 -3.80 0.07
CA ASN A 328 20.97 -4.16 0.77
C ASN A 328 20.09 -2.94 1.07
N VAL A 329 19.81 -2.15 0.02
CA VAL A 329 18.96 -0.95 0.10
C VAL A 329 17.97 -0.92 -1.05
N VAL A 330 16.81 -0.31 -0.80
CA VAL A 330 15.84 0.04 -1.83
C VAL A 330 15.89 1.54 -2.06
N VAL A 331 15.96 1.95 -3.32
CA VAL A 331 16.10 3.34 -3.72
C VAL A 331 14.87 3.77 -4.51
N PHE A 332 14.23 4.84 -4.05
CA PHE A 332 13.02 5.41 -4.64
C PHE A 332 13.35 6.77 -5.26
N PHE A 333 12.84 7.05 -6.45
CA PHE A 333 13.03 8.32 -7.15
C PHE A 333 11.71 9.07 -7.30
N LYS A 334 11.75 10.38 -7.06
CA LYS A 334 10.67 11.29 -7.38
C LYS A 334 11.19 12.68 -7.70
N GLY A 335 10.89 13.17 -8.90
CA GLY A 335 11.41 14.39 -9.46
C GLY A 335 12.93 14.42 -9.36
N ASN A 336 13.47 15.51 -8.83
CA ASN A 336 14.91 15.70 -8.69
C ASN A 336 15.49 15.12 -7.39
N GLN A 337 14.74 14.28 -6.68
CA GLN A 337 15.12 13.69 -5.40
C GLN A 337 15.05 12.16 -5.41
N TYR A 338 15.81 11.56 -4.51
CA TYR A 338 15.75 10.13 -4.24
C TYR A 338 15.85 9.84 -2.74
N TRP A 339 15.23 8.73 -2.32
CA TRP A 339 15.20 8.19 -0.96
C TRP A 339 15.89 6.84 -0.95
N MET A 340 16.73 6.59 0.04
CA MET A 340 17.40 5.30 0.24
C MET A 340 16.90 4.70 1.53
N LEU A 341 16.41 3.47 1.47
CA LEU A 341 15.88 2.76 2.61
C LEU A 341 16.64 1.45 2.84
N ARG A 342 16.88 1.15 4.11
CA ARG A 342 17.44 -0.12 4.59
C ARG A 342 16.49 -0.67 5.63
N GLN A 343 16.10 -1.94 5.50
CA GLN A 343 15.21 -2.58 6.49
C GLN A 343 13.97 -1.71 6.80
N LEU A 344 13.30 -1.23 5.74
CA LEU A 344 12.12 -0.36 5.81
C LEU A 344 12.33 1.00 6.52
N LYS A 345 13.58 1.40 6.81
CA LYS A 345 13.92 2.69 7.45
C LYS A 345 14.64 3.59 6.47
N LEU A 346 14.28 4.88 6.50
CA LEU A 346 14.96 5.92 5.73
C LEU A 346 16.38 6.10 6.28
N GLU A 347 17.37 6.05 5.38
CA GLU A 347 18.77 6.32 5.71
C GLU A 347 19.00 7.79 6.08
N GLU A 348 20.01 8.06 6.90
CA GLU A 348 20.29 9.41 7.38
C GLU A 348 20.72 10.34 6.23
N GLY A 349 20.14 11.55 6.24
CA GLY A 349 20.44 12.58 5.23
C GLY A 349 19.74 12.36 3.89
N PHE A 350 18.69 11.53 3.84
CA PHE A 350 17.75 11.43 2.73
C PHE A 350 16.43 12.18 3.02
N PRO A 351 15.71 12.66 1.99
CA PRO A 351 16.03 12.57 0.57
C PRO A 351 17.20 13.43 0.13
N ARG A 352 17.89 13.02 -0.94
CA ARG A 352 18.97 13.77 -1.58
C ARG A 352 18.61 14.14 -3.01
N SER A 353 19.28 15.14 -3.57
CA SER A 353 19.09 15.47 -4.97
C SER A 353 19.78 14.45 -5.88
N ILE A 354 19.16 14.07 -6.99
CA ILE A 354 19.76 13.16 -7.98
C ILE A 354 21.09 13.68 -8.54
N SER A 355 21.37 14.99 -8.45
CA SER A 355 22.68 15.54 -8.82
C SER A 355 23.83 14.94 -8.00
N THR A 356 23.58 14.47 -6.78
CA THR A 356 24.61 13.80 -5.96
C THR A 356 24.98 12.41 -6.48
N LEU A 357 24.17 11.83 -7.37
CA LEU A 357 24.49 10.59 -8.09
C LEU A 357 25.35 10.85 -9.34
N GLY A 358 25.57 12.12 -9.70
CA GLY A 358 26.35 12.50 -10.89
C GLY A 358 25.51 12.97 -12.07
N PHE A 359 24.18 13.05 -11.95
CA PHE A 359 23.34 13.58 -13.03
C PHE A 359 23.59 15.08 -13.27
N PRO A 360 23.69 15.53 -14.53
CA PRO A 360 23.81 16.95 -14.84
C PRO A 360 22.49 17.68 -14.54
N SER A 361 22.57 18.99 -14.30
CA SER A 361 21.42 19.82 -13.90
C SER A 361 20.26 19.87 -14.91
N ARG A 362 20.47 19.42 -16.15
CA ARG A 362 19.42 19.26 -17.17
C ARG A 362 18.48 18.08 -16.89
N ILE A 363 18.95 17.04 -16.21
CA ILE A 363 18.13 15.90 -15.82
C ILE A 363 17.32 16.28 -14.59
N LYS A 364 15.99 16.13 -14.70
CA LYS A 364 15.04 16.55 -13.66
C LYS A 364 14.33 15.39 -12.98
N SER A 365 14.31 14.22 -13.58
CA SER A 365 13.71 12.98 -13.10
C SER A 365 14.45 11.78 -13.68
N VAL A 366 14.22 10.62 -13.07
CA VAL A 366 14.64 9.31 -13.58
C VAL A 366 13.36 8.56 -13.92
N ASP A 367 13.20 8.17 -15.17
CA ASP A 367 11.95 7.58 -15.68
C ASP A 367 11.88 6.07 -15.42
N ALA A 368 13.03 5.39 -15.37
CA ALA A 368 13.12 4.00 -14.95
C ALA A 368 14.51 3.67 -14.40
N ALA A 369 14.58 2.66 -13.54
CA ALA A 369 15.84 2.16 -12.98
C ALA A 369 15.89 0.63 -13.07
N LEU A 370 16.93 0.10 -13.70
CA LEU A 370 17.14 -1.34 -13.89
C LEU A 370 18.44 -1.77 -13.20
N HIS A 371 18.34 -2.63 -12.18
CA HIS A 371 19.50 -3.14 -11.46
C HIS A 371 19.90 -4.53 -11.95
N PHE A 372 21.18 -4.71 -12.22
CA PHE A 372 21.80 -5.98 -12.61
C PHE A 372 22.42 -6.63 -11.38
N ARG A 373 21.70 -7.57 -10.76
CA ARG A 373 22.08 -8.21 -9.48
C ARG A 373 23.41 -8.97 -9.55
N ASP A 374 23.65 -9.72 -10.63
CA ASP A 374 24.84 -10.55 -10.81
C ASP A 374 26.09 -9.67 -11.04
N GLU A 375 25.94 -8.58 -11.80
CA GLU A 375 27.03 -7.69 -12.20
C GLU A 375 27.25 -6.50 -11.24
N GLY A 376 26.26 -6.14 -10.41
CA GLY A 376 26.40 -5.12 -9.37
C GLY A 376 26.28 -3.67 -9.84
N TYR A 377 25.70 -3.41 -11.02
CA TYR A 377 25.47 -2.06 -11.55
C TYR A 377 24.01 -1.78 -11.82
N THR A 378 23.65 -0.50 -11.90
CA THR A 378 22.30 -0.02 -12.22
C THR A 378 22.34 0.81 -13.50
N VAL A 379 21.31 0.66 -14.33
CA VAL A 379 21.07 1.54 -15.48
C VAL A 379 19.87 2.43 -15.18
N PHE A 380 20.07 3.74 -15.27
CA PHE A 380 19.00 4.73 -15.15
C PHE A 380 18.59 5.22 -16.53
N PHE A 381 17.28 5.34 -16.77
CA PHE A 381 16.72 5.84 -18.01
C PHE A 381 16.14 7.24 -17.79
N THR A 382 16.45 8.17 -18.70
CA THR A 382 16.00 9.57 -18.66
C THR A 382 15.71 10.06 -20.07
N GLY A 383 14.44 10.06 -20.48
CA GLY A 383 14.03 10.37 -21.84
C GLY A 383 14.58 9.35 -22.83
N ASP A 384 15.44 9.81 -23.74
CA ASP A 384 16.11 9.03 -24.77
C ASP A 384 17.54 8.58 -24.39
N GLU A 385 17.98 8.88 -23.16
CA GLU A 385 19.31 8.56 -22.65
C GLU A 385 19.28 7.48 -21.56
N CYS A 386 20.32 6.65 -21.49
CA CYS A 386 20.58 5.76 -20.37
C CYS A 386 21.97 5.99 -19.74
N TRP A 387 22.05 5.79 -18.44
CA TRP A 387 23.21 6.08 -17.61
C TRP A 387 23.59 4.87 -16.79
N ARG A 388 24.85 4.46 -16.84
CA ARG A 388 25.36 3.35 -16.03
C ARG A 388 25.90 3.88 -14.71
N TYR A 389 25.47 3.28 -13.61
CA TYR A 389 25.85 3.63 -12.26
C TYR A 389 26.40 2.40 -11.55
N GLU A 390 27.66 2.47 -11.16
CA GLU A 390 28.40 1.38 -10.51
C GLU A 390 29.30 1.96 -9.42
N GLN A 391 29.42 1.27 -8.28
CA GLN A 391 30.29 1.69 -7.16
C GLN A 391 30.10 3.16 -6.72
N ARG A 392 28.85 3.64 -6.73
CA ARG A 392 28.47 5.01 -6.39
C ARG A 392 28.99 6.11 -7.33
N LEU A 393 29.33 5.75 -8.56
CA LEU A 393 29.81 6.65 -9.59
C LEU A 393 28.99 6.47 -10.87
N MET A 394 28.65 7.58 -11.51
CA MET A 394 28.10 7.57 -12.86
C MET A 394 29.23 7.32 -13.85
N GLU A 395 29.13 6.25 -14.62
CA GLU A 395 30.15 5.86 -15.59
C GLU A 395 29.98 6.62 -16.91
N GLY A 396 31.06 7.29 -17.34
CA GLY A 396 31.17 7.84 -18.69
C GLY A 396 30.16 8.94 -19.03
N SER A 397 29.84 9.04 -20.31
CA SER A 397 28.80 9.93 -20.86
C SER A 397 27.49 9.15 -21.03
N PRO A 398 26.33 9.82 -21.05
CA PRO A 398 25.07 9.16 -21.32
C PRO A 398 25.13 8.43 -22.67
N MET A 399 24.48 7.27 -22.73
CA MET A 399 24.35 6.48 -23.96
C MET A 399 22.94 6.65 -24.52
N SER A 400 22.79 6.55 -25.84
CA SER A 400 21.47 6.53 -26.47
C SER A 400 20.74 5.23 -26.11
N VAL A 401 19.48 5.33 -25.70
CA VAL A 401 18.62 4.15 -25.47
C VAL A 401 18.44 3.37 -26.77
N GLU A 402 18.24 4.04 -27.90
CA GLU A 402 18.06 3.39 -29.21
C GLU A 402 19.29 2.56 -29.61
N GLU A 403 20.49 3.02 -29.27
CA GLU A 403 21.74 2.32 -29.58
C GLU A 403 21.99 1.11 -28.66
N GLN A 404 21.70 1.25 -27.35
CA GLN A 404 21.95 0.20 -26.35
C GLN A 404 20.80 -0.82 -26.26
N TRP A 405 19.58 -0.38 -26.53
CA TRP A 405 18.33 -1.13 -26.41
C TRP A 405 17.50 -0.97 -27.70
N PRO A 406 17.96 -1.53 -28.84
CA PRO A 406 17.25 -1.42 -30.09
C PRO A 406 15.80 -1.91 -29.95
N GLU A 407 14.88 -1.25 -30.67
CA GLU A 407 13.44 -1.55 -30.70
C GLU A 407 12.65 -1.16 -29.43
N ILE A 408 13.29 -0.64 -28.38
CA ILE A 408 12.60 -0.13 -27.20
C ILE A 408 12.27 1.35 -27.39
N PRO A 409 10.98 1.72 -27.47
CA PRO A 409 10.60 3.11 -27.58
C PRO A 409 10.89 3.86 -26.28
N THR A 410 11.11 5.15 -26.41
CA THR A 410 11.35 6.07 -25.31
C THR A 410 10.20 7.08 -25.20
N PRO A 411 9.93 7.64 -24.01
CA PRO A 411 10.53 7.32 -22.71
C PRO A 411 10.08 5.94 -22.17
N ILE A 412 10.84 5.39 -21.23
CA ILE A 412 10.55 4.10 -20.57
C ILE A 412 9.88 4.39 -19.22
N ASP A 413 8.70 3.82 -18.97
CA ASP A 413 7.95 4.06 -17.72
C ASP A 413 8.45 3.17 -16.58
N ALA A 414 8.83 1.92 -16.87
CA ALA A 414 9.48 1.06 -15.89
C ALA A 414 10.31 -0.04 -16.55
N ALA A 415 11.36 -0.49 -15.84
CA ALA A 415 12.22 -1.57 -16.27
C ALA A 415 12.52 -2.49 -15.09
N VAL A 416 12.40 -3.80 -15.30
CA VAL A 416 12.67 -4.79 -14.25
C VAL A 416 13.39 -6.01 -14.79
N PHE A 417 14.33 -6.51 -14.01
CA PHE A 417 14.96 -7.80 -14.23
C PHE A 417 14.09 -8.88 -13.59
N TYR A 418 13.70 -9.90 -14.35
CA TYR A 418 12.83 -10.97 -13.87
C TYR A 418 13.41 -12.34 -14.20
N ASP A 419 13.43 -13.22 -13.19
CA ASP A 419 13.79 -14.64 -13.30
C ASP A 419 15.22 -14.88 -13.84
N GLY A 420 16.16 -13.97 -13.54
CA GLY A 420 17.57 -14.13 -13.93
C GLY A 420 17.86 -14.03 -15.44
N THR A 421 16.83 -13.86 -16.26
CA THR A 421 16.88 -14.18 -17.69
C THR A 421 16.15 -13.17 -18.58
N TYR A 422 15.19 -12.40 -18.05
CA TYR A 422 14.38 -11.48 -18.84
C TYR A 422 14.46 -10.07 -18.29
N ILE A 423 14.69 -9.10 -19.17
CA ILE A 423 14.47 -7.69 -18.88
C ILE A 423 13.09 -7.34 -19.44
N THR A 424 12.21 -6.85 -18.60
CA THR A 424 10.88 -6.38 -19.01
C THR A 424 10.83 -4.88 -18.94
N PHE A 425 10.51 -4.26 -20.07
CA PHE A 425 10.21 -2.84 -20.20
C PHE A 425 8.68 -2.68 -20.26
N LEU A 426 8.18 -1.75 -19.45
CA LEU A 426 6.77 -1.37 -19.43
C LEU A 426 6.68 0.04 -19.99
N LEU A 427 5.85 0.18 -21.01
CA LEU A 427 5.61 1.41 -21.75
C LEU A 427 4.10 1.55 -21.84
N GLU A 428 3.52 2.74 -21.69
CA GLU A 428 2.09 2.90 -21.92
C GLU A 428 1.77 2.85 -23.43
N PRO A 429 0.79 2.05 -23.91
CA PRO A 429 0.05 0.94 -23.27
C PRO A 429 0.64 -0.46 -23.53
N PHE A 430 1.91 -0.57 -23.96
CA PHE A 430 2.55 -1.81 -24.42
C PHE A 430 3.57 -2.39 -23.41
N LYS A 431 3.49 -3.70 -23.17
CA LYS A 431 4.57 -4.44 -22.49
C LYS A 431 5.54 -5.01 -23.50
N MET A 432 6.84 -4.79 -23.27
CA MET A 432 7.92 -5.36 -24.10
C MET A 432 8.87 -6.16 -23.22
N SER A 433 9.05 -7.44 -23.52
CA SER A 433 10.02 -8.28 -22.81
C SER A 433 11.17 -8.68 -23.73
N ILE A 434 12.39 -8.51 -23.23
CA ILE A 434 13.64 -8.87 -23.89
C ILE A 434 14.31 -10.01 -23.12
N SER A 435 14.76 -11.05 -23.82
CA SER A 435 15.62 -12.09 -23.22
C SER A 435 17.06 -11.60 -23.08
N HIS A 436 17.57 -11.58 -21.85
CA HIS A 436 18.96 -11.32 -21.52
C HIS A 436 19.76 -12.64 -21.60
N LYS A 437 20.49 -12.86 -22.70
CA LYS A 437 21.40 -14.01 -22.81
C LYS A 437 22.75 -13.66 -22.18
N LYS A 438 23.22 -14.52 -21.26
CA LYS A 438 24.50 -14.47 -20.50
C LYS A 438 25.81 -14.42 -21.32
N LYS A 439 25.81 -13.94 -22.56
CA LYS A 439 27.03 -13.67 -23.32
C LYS A 439 26.92 -12.31 -24.00
N PHE A 440 27.79 -11.40 -23.55
CA PHE A 440 28.19 -10.15 -24.18
C PHE A 440 28.21 -10.30 -25.72
N ASN A 441 27.10 -9.97 -26.36
CA ASN A 441 27.04 -9.70 -27.78
C ASN A 441 25.86 -8.73 -27.98
N PRO A 442 26.10 -7.42 -28.12
CA PRO A 442 25.08 -6.36 -28.09
C PRO A 442 24.13 -6.37 -29.30
N THR A 443 24.00 -7.48 -30.03
CA THR A 443 23.36 -7.52 -31.35
C THR A 443 22.14 -8.44 -31.46
N LYS A 444 21.72 -9.13 -30.38
CA LYS A 444 20.51 -9.98 -30.44
C LYS A 444 19.71 -9.95 -29.15
N PHE A 445 18.86 -8.93 -29.03
CA PHE A 445 17.69 -8.97 -28.18
C PHE A 445 16.53 -9.61 -28.97
N THR A 446 15.68 -10.38 -28.31
CA THR A 446 14.43 -10.89 -28.90
C THR A 446 13.30 -10.26 -28.14
N VAL A 447 12.58 -9.35 -28.79
CA VAL A 447 11.43 -8.66 -28.24
C VAL A 447 10.19 -9.55 -28.36
N HIS A 448 9.54 -9.82 -27.24
CA HIS A 448 8.20 -10.39 -27.21
C HIS A 448 7.20 -9.26 -26.96
N LEU A 449 6.41 -8.91 -27.99
CA LEU A 449 5.22 -8.08 -27.87
C LEU A 449 4.06 -8.99 -27.43
N HIS A 450 3.47 -8.73 -26.27
CA HIS A 450 2.34 -9.49 -25.72
C HIS A 450 1.06 -8.69 -25.69
#